data_AF-A0A1E7EJ04-F1
#
_entry.id   AF-A0A1E7EJ04-F1
#
_cell.length_a   1.000
_cell.length_b   1.000
_cell.length_c   1.000
_cell.angle_alpha   90.00
_cell.angle_beta   90.00
_cell.angle_gamma   90.00
#
_symmetry.space_group_name_H-M   'P 1'
#
loop_
_entity.id
_entity.type
_entity.pdbx_description
1 polymer ?
#
loop_
_entity_poly.entity_id
_entity_poly.type
_entity_poly.pdbx_seq_one_letter_code
_entity_poly.pdbx_strand_id
1 'polypeptide(L)'
;MMSGYITKPPGKINSSLVEFLPELESEYSKYPMKHKRWLQPNEKGPKGEPCFVAATEANEETKVKKDYTFCKKGPNGKGYYSLMCRVSYINLHNRIGSVAPAGCGGGLSNREEFDRYDDCKRVIFMRQFCSVPNDDTASNQVMNNAVATAQMVYNGTQNEQLVLNAVF
;
A
#
# COMPACT_ATOMS: atom_id res chain seq x y z
N MET A 1 -3.23 -19.01 -12.75
CA MET A 1 -3.55 -18.63 -11.36
C MET A 1 -2.66 -17.46 -10.97
N MET A 2 -3.18 -16.25 -10.87
CA MET A 2 -2.44 -15.17 -10.21
C MET A 2 -2.57 -15.42 -8.71
N SER A 3 -1.48 -15.84 -8.06
CA SER A 3 -1.45 -15.94 -6.60
C SER A 3 -1.59 -14.52 -6.03
N GLY A 4 -2.77 -14.20 -5.49
CA GLY A 4 -3.00 -12.93 -4.81
C GLY A 4 -2.19 -12.79 -3.52
N TYR A 5 -1.65 -13.90 -3.01
CA TYR A 5 -0.86 -13.96 -1.79
C TYR A 5 0.63 -13.90 -2.12
N ILE A 6 1.36 -13.05 -1.39
CA ILE A 6 2.82 -13.02 -1.43
C ILE A 6 3.31 -14.25 -0.67
N THR A 7 3.79 -15.25 -1.41
CA THR A 7 4.22 -16.55 -0.86
C THR A 7 5.60 -16.50 -0.22
N LYS A 8 6.31 -15.36 -0.31
CA LYS A 8 7.63 -15.18 0.28
C LYS A 8 7.54 -15.13 1.82
N PRO A 9 8.58 -15.59 2.54
CA PRO A 9 8.59 -15.55 4.00
C PRO A 9 8.40 -14.12 4.54
N PRO A 10 7.62 -13.93 5.63
CA PRO A 10 7.37 -12.60 6.19
C PRO A 10 8.63 -11.78 6.49
N GLY A 11 9.70 -12.44 6.96
CA GLY A 11 10.99 -11.78 7.21
C GLY A 11 11.58 -11.10 5.97
N LYS A 12 11.51 -11.74 4.80
CA LYS A 12 12.01 -11.17 3.53
C LYS A 12 11.20 -9.98 3.05
N ILE A 13 9.89 -10.03 3.25
CA ILE A 13 8.98 -8.91 2.93
C ILE A 13 9.24 -7.73 3.86
N ASN A 14 9.36 -7.98 5.18
CA ASN A 14 9.66 -6.94 6.15
C ASN A 14 11.00 -6.25 5.86
N SER A 15 12.06 -7.01 5.57
CA SER A 15 13.35 -6.42 5.20
C SER A 15 13.26 -5.55 3.95
N SER A 16 12.53 -6.01 2.92
CA SER A 16 12.38 -5.25 1.68
C SER A 16 11.53 -3.99 1.88
N LEU A 17 10.48 -4.05 2.71
CA LEU A 17 9.66 -2.89 3.05
C LEU A 17 10.50 -1.79 3.71
N VAL A 18 11.38 -2.16 4.64
CA VAL A 18 12.29 -1.20 5.31
C VAL A 18 13.32 -0.62 4.35
N GLU A 19 13.83 -1.41 3.42
CA GLU A 19 14.80 -0.95 2.41
C GLU A 19 14.22 0.16 1.51
N PHE A 20 12.99 -0.02 1.01
CA PHE A 20 12.34 0.98 0.16
C PHE A 20 11.69 2.13 0.95
N LEU A 21 11.23 1.86 2.17
CA LEU A 21 10.45 2.78 3.00
C LEU A 21 10.87 2.63 4.47
N PRO A 22 11.91 3.35 4.93
CA PRO A 22 12.52 3.14 6.24
C PRO A 22 11.58 3.29 7.43
N GLU A 23 10.54 4.13 7.33
CA GLU A 23 9.52 4.24 8.39
C GLU A 23 8.75 2.93 8.65
N LEU A 24 8.77 1.97 7.72
CA LEU A 24 8.12 0.68 7.88
C LEU A 24 8.88 -0.29 8.80
N GLU A 25 9.98 0.14 9.40
CA GLU A 25 10.65 -0.58 10.50
C GLU A 25 9.75 -0.73 11.74
N SER A 26 8.73 0.12 11.87
CA SER A 26 7.77 0.06 12.97
C SER A 26 7.14 -1.34 13.13
N GLU A 27 6.95 -1.75 14.39
CA GLU A 27 6.14 -2.93 14.71
C GLU A 27 4.71 -2.82 14.15
N TYR A 28 4.23 -1.60 13.92
CA TYR A 28 2.90 -1.36 13.39
C TYR A 28 2.77 -1.61 11.89
N SER A 29 3.87 -1.74 11.16
CA SER A 29 3.87 -1.97 9.70
C SER A 29 4.34 -3.35 9.30
N LYS A 30 4.69 -4.22 10.25
CA LYS A 30 5.16 -5.58 9.93
C LYS A 30 4.11 -6.37 9.16
N TYR A 31 4.60 -7.20 8.24
CA TYR A 31 3.87 -8.24 7.55
C TYR A 31 4.09 -9.58 8.28
N PRO A 32 3.03 -10.36 8.55
CA PRO A 32 1.63 -9.95 8.47
C PRO A 32 1.28 -8.92 9.58
N MET A 33 0.30 -8.06 9.31
CA MET A 33 -0.20 -7.10 10.31
C MET A 33 -0.82 -7.81 11.51
N LYS A 34 -0.64 -7.21 12.69
CA LYS A 34 -1.10 -7.75 13.97
C LYS A 34 -2.24 -6.94 14.61
N HIS A 35 -2.63 -5.83 14.00
CA HIS A 35 -3.63 -4.92 14.58
C HIS A 35 -5.03 -5.49 14.40
N LYS A 36 -5.94 -5.16 15.31
CA LYS A 36 -7.33 -5.63 15.23
C LYS A 36 -8.19 -4.78 14.30
N ARG A 37 -7.91 -3.49 14.21
CA ARG A 37 -8.67 -2.51 13.40
C ARG A 37 -7.79 -1.34 13.00
N TRP A 38 -8.23 -0.62 11.98
CA TRP A 38 -7.67 0.69 11.65
C TRP A 38 -8.07 1.72 12.72
N LEU A 39 -7.11 2.53 13.14
CA LEU A 39 -7.38 3.70 13.98
C LEU A 39 -7.72 4.92 13.10
N GLN A 40 -8.56 5.79 13.62
CA GLN A 40 -8.87 7.08 13.03
C GLN A 40 -7.82 8.13 13.43
N PRO A 41 -7.53 9.13 12.59
CA PRO A 41 -6.48 10.11 12.88
C PRO A 41 -6.72 11.00 14.11
N ASN A 42 -7.97 11.08 14.61
CA ASN A 42 -8.33 11.80 15.84
C ASN A 42 -8.25 10.92 17.11
N GLU A 43 -7.92 9.63 16.97
CA GLU A 43 -7.76 8.72 18.10
C GLU A 43 -6.34 8.78 18.69
N LYS A 44 -6.14 8.02 19.78
CA LYS A 44 -4.83 7.72 20.36
C LYS A 44 -4.48 6.26 20.12
N GLY A 45 -3.19 6.00 19.91
CA GLY A 45 -2.60 4.68 19.80
C GLY A 45 -2.52 3.94 21.13
N PRO A 46 -2.03 2.69 21.11
CA PRO A 46 -1.98 1.81 22.28
C PRO A 46 -1.14 2.33 23.44
N LYS A 47 -0.17 3.21 23.17
CA LYS A 47 0.72 3.81 24.17
C LYS A 47 0.24 5.21 24.59
N GLY A 48 -0.95 5.63 24.14
CA GLY A 48 -1.51 6.96 24.37
C GLY A 48 -1.00 8.04 23.42
N GLU A 49 -0.22 7.66 22.40
CA GLU A 49 0.32 8.56 21.38
C GLU A 49 -0.79 9.05 20.42
N PRO A 50 -0.79 10.31 19.97
CA PRO A 50 -1.81 10.79 19.03
C PRO A 50 -1.66 10.10 17.67
N CYS A 51 -2.76 9.69 17.03
CA CYS A 51 -2.71 9.09 15.70
C CYS A 51 -2.37 10.09 14.58
N PHE A 52 -2.42 11.40 14.87
CA PHE A 52 -2.03 12.48 13.97
C PHE A 52 -1.20 13.53 14.71
N VAL A 53 -0.11 13.96 14.06
CA VAL A 53 0.71 15.09 14.49
C VAL A 53 0.83 16.05 13.30
N ALA A 54 0.30 17.26 13.44
CA ALA A 54 0.36 18.27 12.39
C ALA A 54 1.82 18.65 12.07
N ALA A 55 2.10 18.89 10.79
CA ALA A 55 3.42 19.39 10.39
C ALA A 55 3.56 20.86 10.78
N THR A 56 4.65 21.20 11.47
CA THR A 56 4.94 22.58 11.90
C THR A 56 6.03 23.24 11.06
N GLU A 57 6.96 22.46 10.52
CA GLU A 57 8.06 22.94 9.68
C GLU A 57 7.96 22.42 8.24
N ALA A 58 8.49 23.20 7.29
CA ALA A 58 8.49 22.83 5.86
C ALA A 58 9.33 21.57 5.55
N ASN A 59 10.39 21.32 6.32
CA ASN A 59 11.35 20.23 6.10
C ASN A 59 10.99 18.93 6.86
N GLU A 60 9.80 18.83 7.43
CA GLU A 60 9.38 17.60 8.12
C GLU A 60 9.15 16.43 7.16
N GLU A 61 8.90 16.66 5.89
CA GLU A 61 8.63 15.60 4.91
C GLU A 61 9.80 14.61 4.75
N THR A 62 11.03 15.07 4.92
CA THR A 62 12.24 14.25 4.77
C THR A 62 12.66 13.55 6.07
N LYS A 63 12.04 13.89 7.20
CA LYS A 63 12.37 13.32 8.51
C LYS A 63 11.60 12.01 8.70
N VAL A 64 12.30 10.92 8.96
CA VAL A 64 11.69 9.65 9.37
C VAL A 64 11.27 9.76 10.83
N LYS A 65 9.99 9.52 11.11
CA LYS A 65 9.44 9.52 12.48
C LYS A 65 8.96 8.12 12.81
N LYS A 66 9.57 7.50 13.83
CA LYS A 66 9.23 6.14 14.27
C LYS A 66 7.72 6.00 14.52
N ASP A 67 7.12 4.93 14.00
CA ASP A 67 5.69 4.60 14.10
C ASP A 67 4.73 5.48 13.28
N TYR A 68 5.24 6.46 12.52
CA TYR A 68 4.44 7.35 11.69
C TYR A 68 4.95 7.40 10.24
N THR A 69 4.06 7.78 9.33
CA THR A 69 4.44 8.23 7.99
C THR A 69 3.98 9.65 7.77
N PHE A 70 4.82 10.44 7.12
CA PHE A 70 4.46 11.77 6.69
C PHE A 70 3.46 11.69 5.52
N CYS A 71 2.32 12.36 5.66
CA CYS A 71 1.28 12.42 4.64
C CYS A 71 1.11 13.85 4.15
N LYS A 72 1.18 14.02 2.82
CA LYS A 72 0.90 15.31 2.17
C LYS A 72 -0.59 15.65 2.20
N LYS A 73 -1.44 14.62 2.17
CA LYS A 73 -2.90 14.73 2.16
C LYS A 73 -3.50 13.75 3.15
N GLY A 74 -4.44 14.22 3.95
CA GLY A 74 -5.17 13.41 4.92
C GLY A 74 -6.31 14.21 5.55
N PRO A 75 -7.21 13.55 6.29
CA PRO A 75 -8.43 14.17 6.81
C PRO A 75 -8.17 15.30 7.82
N ASN A 76 -7.04 15.24 8.54
CA ASN A 76 -6.66 16.26 9.52
C ASN A 76 -5.60 17.23 8.96
N GLY A 77 -5.37 17.22 7.65
CA GLY A 77 -4.36 18.04 6.98
C GLY A 77 -3.00 17.35 6.81
N LYS A 78 -1.98 18.14 6.48
CA LYS A 78 -0.60 17.68 6.25
C LYS A 78 0.10 17.41 7.58
N GLY A 79 0.76 16.28 7.70
CA GLY A 79 1.43 15.89 8.95
C GLY A 79 1.79 14.42 9.02
N TYR A 80 2.22 13.99 10.20
CA TYR A 80 2.52 12.59 10.50
C TYR A 80 1.26 11.85 10.93
N TYR A 81 0.97 10.76 10.24
CA TYR A 81 -0.11 9.84 10.59
C TYR A 81 0.47 8.52 11.07
N SER A 82 -0.12 7.95 12.12
CA SER A 82 0.32 6.66 12.67
C SER A 82 0.22 5.56 11.62
N LEU A 83 1.19 4.64 11.60
CA LEU A 83 1.13 3.44 10.76
C LEU A 83 -0.01 2.47 11.15
N MET A 84 -0.75 2.76 12.23
CA MET A 84 -1.99 2.07 12.60
C MET A 84 -3.25 2.68 11.93
N CYS A 85 -3.11 3.78 11.19
CA CYS A 85 -4.19 4.39 10.42
C CYS A 85 -4.12 3.97 8.95
N ARG A 86 -5.29 3.72 8.34
CA ARG A 86 -5.37 3.34 6.92
C ARG A 86 -4.84 4.43 5.98
N VAL A 87 -5.04 5.71 6.33
CA VAL A 87 -4.58 6.87 5.53
C VAL A 87 -3.06 6.90 5.30
N SER A 88 -2.30 6.31 6.23
CA SER A 88 -0.86 6.13 6.12
C SER A 88 -0.50 5.29 4.90
N TYR A 89 -1.19 4.18 4.69
CA TYR A 89 -0.93 3.28 3.56
C TYR A 89 -1.39 3.85 2.21
N ILE A 90 -2.41 4.72 2.19
CA ILE A 90 -2.78 5.48 0.98
C ILE A 90 -1.62 6.38 0.55
N ASN A 91 -1.03 7.12 1.48
CA ASN A 91 0.09 8.02 1.18
C ASN A 91 1.37 7.24 0.86
N LEU A 92 1.65 6.15 1.57
CA LEU A 92 2.77 5.26 1.28
C LEU A 92 2.67 4.64 -0.12
N HIS A 93 1.48 4.23 -0.55
CA HIS A 93 1.29 3.69 -1.90
C HIS A 93 1.62 4.72 -2.97
N ASN A 94 1.25 5.99 -2.76
CA ASN A 94 1.61 7.06 -3.68
C ASN A 94 3.11 7.35 -3.67
N ARG A 95 3.77 7.22 -2.52
CA ARG A 95 5.21 7.46 -2.37
C ARG A 95 6.08 6.32 -2.87
N ILE A 96 5.64 5.06 -2.78
CA ILE A 96 6.49 3.94 -3.18
C ILE A 96 6.90 4.04 -4.65
N GLY A 97 6.08 4.67 -5.50
CA GLY A 97 6.43 4.96 -6.89
C GLY A 97 7.69 5.81 -7.09
N SER A 98 8.05 6.68 -6.14
CA SER A 98 9.26 7.51 -6.22
C SER A 98 10.54 6.79 -5.79
N VAL A 99 10.42 5.59 -5.21
CA VAL A 99 11.56 4.74 -4.80
C VAL A 99 11.66 3.48 -5.66
N ALA A 100 10.99 3.47 -6.82
CA ALA A 100 11.10 2.38 -7.78
C ALA A 100 12.56 2.23 -8.25
N PRO A 101 13.07 0.99 -8.38
CA PRO A 101 14.41 0.75 -8.94
C PRO A 101 14.54 1.40 -10.33
N ALA A 102 15.59 2.19 -10.54
CA ALA A 102 15.83 2.87 -11.81
C ALA A 102 16.55 1.93 -12.79
N GLY A 103 15.95 1.67 -13.95
CA GLY A 103 16.63 1.01 -15.08
C GLY A 103 17.53 2.00 -15.81
N CYS A 104 18.75 2.23 -15.30
CA CYS A 104 19.77 2.95 -16.07
C CYS A 104 20.26 2.03 -17.21
N GLY A 105 20.31 2.57 -18.44
CA GLY A 105 20.49 1.83 -19.68
C GLY A 105 21.67 0.84 -19.73
N GLY A 106 21.43 -0.29 -20.38
CA GLY A 106 22.49 -1.20 -20.89
C GLY A 106 22.80 -2.44 -20.05
N GLY A 107 22.33 -2.54 -18.81
CA GLY A 107 22.52 -3.73 -17.98
C GLY A 107 21.18 -4.32 -17.57
N LEU A 108 21.06 -5.65 -17.57
CA LEU A 108 19.93 -6.40 -17.02
C LEU A 108 19.49 -5.76 -15.69
N SER A 109 18.40 -5.01 -15.69
CA SER A 109 17.79 -4.46 -14.47
C SER A 109 17.65 -5.60 -13.49
N ASN A 110 18.11 -5.42 -12.25
CA ASN A 110 18.23 -6.48 -11.27
C ASN A 110 16.82 -7.04 -10.97
N ARG A 111 16.42 -8.10 -11.68
CA ARG A 111 15.04 -8.62 -11.69
C ARG A 111 14.54 -8.92 -10.29
N GLU A 112 15.43 -9.39 -9.43
CA GLU A 112 15.16 -9.63 -8.02
C GLU A 112 14.77 -8.35 -7.26
N GLU A 113 15.40 -7.22 -7.54
CA GLU A 113 15.08 -5.93 -6.92
C GLU A 113 13.69 -5.44 -7.34
N PHE A 114 13.35 -5.55 -8.63
CA PHE A 114 12.01 -5.28 -9.13
C PHE A 114 10.96 -6.23 -8.51
N ASP A 115 11.26 -7.52 -8.41
CA ASP A 115 10.37 -8.50 -7.79
C ASP A 115 10.14 -8.17 -6.29
N ARG A 116 11.15 -7.70 -5.56
CA ARG A 116 11.02 -7.26 -4.16
C ARG A 116 10.23 -5.96 -4.05
N TYR A 117 10.48 -5.02 -4.95
CA TYR A 117 9.73 -3.77 -5.03
C TYR A 117 8.24 -4.02 -5.31
N ASP A 118 7.91 -4.88 -6.27
CA ASP A 118 6.54 -5.21 -6.63
C ASP A 118 5.79 -5.90 -5.49
N ASP A 119 6.47 -6.77 -4.73
CA ASP A 119 5.87 -7.37 -3.53
C ASP A 119 5.59 -6.30 -2.45
N CYS A 120 6.52 -5.39 -2.20
CA CYS A 120 6.32 -4.28 -1.25
C CYS A 120 5.16 -3.39 -1.68
N LYS A 121 5.13 -3.01 -2.96
CA LYS A 121 4.06 -2.22 -3.56
C LYS A 121 2.71 -2.92 -3.42
N ARG A 122 2.66 -4.23 -3.67
CA ARG A 122 1.45 -5.05 -3.50
C ARG A 122 1.00 -5.08 -2.05
N VAL A 123 1.88 -5.27 -1.07
CA VAL A 123 1.52 -5.20 0.37
C VAL A 123 0.84 -3.87 0.67
N ILE A 124 1.50 -2.75 0.36
CA ILE A 124 0.97 -1.42 0.69
C ILE A 124 -0.34 -1.16 -0.05
N PHE A 125 -0.44 -1.60 -1.31
CA PHE A 125 -1.68 -1.52 -2.09
C PHE A 125 -2.82 -2.30 -1.43
N MET A 126 -2.60 -3.54 -0.99
CA MET A 126 -3.64 -4.32 -0.32
C MET A 126 -4.13 -3.63 0.96
N ARG A 127 -3.20 -3.09 1.75
CA ARG A 127 -3.50 -2.41 3.02
C ARG A 127 -4.32 -1.13 2.86
N GLN A 128 -4.14 -0.38 1.77
CA GLN A 128 -4.97 0.80 1.51
C GLN A 128 -6.41 0.45 1.12
N PHE A 129 -6.74 -0.77 0.69
CA PHE A 129 -8.10 -1.16 0.27
C PHE A 129 -8.85 -1.99 1.30
N CYS A 130 -8.15 -2.65 2.23
CA CYS A 130 -8.81 -3.52 3.18
C CYS A 130 -9.54 -2.76 4.29
N SER A 131 -10.73 -3.25 4.65
CA SER A 131 -11.52 -2.72 5.76
C SER A 131 -10.91 -3.00 7.13
N VAL A 132 -10.05 -4.01 7.23
CA VAL A 132 -9.35 -4.42 8.45
C VAL A 132 -7.85 -4.55 8.17
N PRO A 133 -6.97 -4.29 9.16
CA PRO A 133 -5.53 -4.45 9.01
C PRO A 133 -5.12 -5.94 9.11
N ASN A 134 -5.58 -6.74 8.15
CA ASN A 134 -5.29 -8.16 8.03
C ASN A 134 -4.83 -8.44 6.59
N ASP A 135 -3.56 -8.82 6.42
CA ASP A 135 -2.95 -8.97 5.10
C ASP A 135 -3.56 -10.13 4.27
N ASP A 136 -4.01 -11.21 4.92
CA ASP A 136 -4.69 -12.34 4.25
C ASP A 136 -6.06 -11.91 3.69
N THR A 137 -6.83 -11.20 4.51
CA THR A 137 -8.13 -10.66 4.12
C THR A 137 -7.97 -9.61 3.03
N ALA A 138 -6.94 -8.76 3.14
CA ALA A 138 -6.63 -7.73 2.16
C ALA A 138 -6.29 -8.33 0.79
N SER A 139 -5.50 -9.41 0.78
CA SER A 139 -5.18 -10.17 -0.42
C SER A 139 -6.42 -10.72 -1.12
N ASN A 140 -7.29 -11.40 -0.37
CA ASN A 140 -8.55 -11.94 -0.90
C ASN A 140 -9.48 -10.84 -1.44
N GLN A 141 -9.59 -9.73 -0.71
CA GLN A 141 -10.47 -8.62 -1.11
C GLN A 141 -10.00 -7.96 -2.42
N VAL A 142 -8.69 -7.74 -2.58
CA VAL A 142 -8.14 -7.17 -3.83
C VAL A 142 -8.35 -8.12 -5.00
N MET A 143 -8.15 -9.42 -4.81
CA MET A 143 -8.38 -10.41 -5.87
C MET A 143 -9.84 -10.46 -6.31
N ASN A 144 -10.78 -10.46 -5.35
CA ASN A 144 -12.21 -10.46 -5.66
C ASN A 144 -12.60 -9.19 -6.44
N ASN A 145 -12.09 -8.03 -6.05
CA ASN A 145 -12.33 -6.77 -6.76
C ASN A 145 -11.75 -6.80 -8.18
N ALA A 146 -10.56 -7.38 -8.36
CA ALA A 146 -9.93 -7.51 -9.67
C ALA A 146 -10.74 -8.44 -10.60
N VAL A 147 -11.20 -9.58 -10.09
CA VAL A 147 -12.06 -10.52 -10.84
C VAL A 147 -13.39 -9.85 -11.22
N ALA A 148 -14.05 -9.16 -10.29
CA ALA A 148 -15.30 -8.46 -10.55
C ALA A 148 -15.12 -7.35 -11.61
N THR A 149 -14.02 -6.59 -11.54
CA THR A 149 -13.70 -5.55 -12.53
C THR A 149 -13.44 -6.15 -13.91
N ALA A 150 -12.64 -7.22 -13.99
CA ALA A 150 -12.37 -7.91 -15.24
C ALA A 150 -13.64 -8.48 -15.88
N GLN A 151 -14.55 -9.03 -15.07
CA GLN A 151 -15.82 -9.55 -15.54
C GLN A 151 -16.76 -8.44 -16.04
N MET A 152 -16.80 -7.28 -15.36
CA MET A 152 -17.55 -6.11 -15.86
C MET A 152 -17.01 -5.61 -17.19
N VAL A 153 -15.68 -5.51 -17.34
CA VAL A 153 -15.06 -5.10 -18.61
C VAL A 153 -15.36 -6.10 -19.72
N TYR A 154 -15.20 -7.40 -19.45
CA TYR A 154 -15.53 -8.44 -20.42
C TYR A 154 -16.99 -8.33 -20.89
N ASN A 155 -17.95 -8.24 -19.95
CA ASN A 155 -19.35 -8.10 -20.28
C ASN A 155 -19.64 -6.81 -21.07
N GLY A 156 -19.00 -5.69 -20.72
CA GLY A 156 -19.08 -4.43 -21.46
C GLY A 156 -18.59 -4.58 -22.91
N THR A 157 -17.40 -5.18 -23.10
CA THR A 157 -16.83 -5.42 -24.43
C THR A 157 -17.67 -6.38 -25.28
N GLN A 158 -18.28 -7.40 -24.67
CA GLN A 158 -19.21 -8.29 -25.37
C GLN A 158 -20.48 -7.55 -25.81
N ASN A 159 -21.04 -6.69 -24.95
CA ASN A 159 -22.20 -5.87 -25.32
C ASN A 159 -21.87 -4.88 -26.44
N GLU A 160 -20.71 -4.23 -26.40
CA GLU A 160 -20.26 -3.35 -27.49
C GLU A 160 -20.07 -4.10 -28.82
N GLN A 161 -19.49 -5.30 -28.78
CA GLN A 161 -19.36 -6.15 -29.97
C GLN A 161 -20.72 -6.60 -30.52
N LEU A 162 -21.68 -6.93 -29.65
CA LEU A 162 -23.04 -7.27 -30.08
C LEU A 162 -23.77 -6.09 -30.72
N VAL A 163 -23.61 -4.87 -30.17
CA VAL A 163 -24.19 -3.65 -30.76
C VAL A 163 -23.54 -3.34 -32.11
N LEU A 164 -22.22 -3.42 -32.22
CA LEU A 164 -21.52 -3.20 -33.49
C LEU A 164 -21.93 -4.22 -34.56
N ASN A 165 -22.12 -5.49 -34.20
CA ASN A 165 -22.55 -6.54 -35.12
C ASN A 165 -24.06 -6.50 -35.45
N ALA A 166 -24.87 -5.72 -34.71
CA ALA A 166 -26.30 -5.56 -34.95
C ALA A 166 -26.65 -4.31 -35.79
N VAL A 167 -25.66 -3.43 -36.03
CA VAL A 167 -25.82 -2.17 -36.80
C VAL A 167 -25.29 -2.31 -38.24
N PHE A 168 -24.78 -3.48 -38.62
CA PHE A 168 -24.49 -3.90 -40.00
C PHE A 168 -25.42 -5.03 -40.43
#